data_AF-A0A0G3H4H8-F1
#
_entry.id   AF-A0A0G3H4H8-F1
#
_cell.length_a   1.000
_cell.length_b   1.000
_cell.length_c   1.000
_cell.angle_alpha   90.00
_cell.angle_beta   90.00
_cell.angle_gamma   90.00
#
_symmetry.space_group_name_H-M   'P 1'
#
loop_
_entity.id
_entity.type
_entity.pdbx_description
1 polymer ?
#
loop_
_entity_poly.entity_id
_entity_poly.type
_entity_poly.pdbx_seq_one_letter_code
_entity_poly.pdbx_strand_id
1 'polypeptide(L)'
;MEHPLIAVVDKQPDCTVVWHVQTAPDGPSASGMLAGAWIVGDGFVDPDRLGDLTASAYVLDTAQPLTELVGALLAAVADIKAAVTAAKEDNPKLTAPVWAVPSGTVDAEKLRDAYRGEPVAENAWVYATAVAELVEAWHTIEGQRRSRKFLQEALGAQTRPFPLP
;
A
#
# COMPACT_ATOMS: atom_id res chain seq x y z
N MET A 1 -13.86 6.92 -8.61
CA MET A 1 -12.48 7.07 -8.09
C MET A 1 -11.87 5.70 -8.22
N GLU A 2 -10.82 5.57 -9.02
CA GLU A 2 -10.20 4.27 -9.30
C GLU A 2 -9.20 3.96 -8.18
N HIS A 3 -9.20 2.72 -7.69
CA HIS A 3 -8.29 2.25 -6.65
C HIS A 3 -7.30 1.30 -7.34
N PRO A 4 -6.19 1.83 -7.91
CA PRO A 4 -5.25 1.00 -8.65
C PRO A 4 -4.65 -0.06 -7.75
N LEU A 5 -4.62 -1.30 -8.23
CA LEU A 5 -3.86 -2.35 -7.57
C LEU A 5 -2.35 -2.06 -7.66
N ILE A 6 -1.57 -2.56 -6.72
CA ILE A 6 -0.10 -2.49 -6.80
C ILE A 6 0.40 -3.86 -7.25
N ALA A 7 1.12 -3.92 -8.36
CA ALA A 7 1.82 -5.10 -8.81
C ALA A 7 3.28 -5.02 -8.35
N VAL A 8 3.64 -5.79 -7.33
CA VAL A 8 5.03 -5.98 -6.91
C VAL A 8 5.69 -6.94 -7.90
N VAL A 9 6.75 -6.50 -8.55
CA VAL A 9 7.44 -7.23 -9.62
C VAL A 9 8.88 -7.45 -9.22
N ASP A 10 9.26 -8.72 -9.09
CA ASP A 10 10.62 -9.16 -8.79
C ASP A 10 11.22 -9.85 -10.01
N LYS A 11 12.02 -9.10 -10.77
CA LYS A 11 12.68 -9.60 -11.98
C LYS A 11 13.96 -10.33 -11.60
N GLN A 12 14.05 -11.58 -12.01
CA GLN A 12 15.21 -12.45 -11.80
C GLN A 12 15.77 -12.91 -13.16
N PRO A 13 16.97 -13.51 -13.20
CA PRO A 13 17.57 -13.95 -14.46
C PRO A 13 16.70 -14.94 -15.25
N ASP A 14 16.05 -15.87 -14.55
CA ASP A 14 15.32 -17.00 -15.18
C ASP A 14 13.79 -16.87 -15.09
N CYS A 15 13.28 -15.98 -14.25
CA CYS A 15 11.84 -15.76 -14.08
C CYS A 15 11.53 -14.34 -13.57
N THR A 16 10.26 -13.97 -13.56
CA THR A 16 9.75 -12.77 -12.91
C THR A 16 8.62 -13.15 -11.97
N VAL A 17 8.72 -12.79 -10.70
CA VAL A 17 7.63 -13.00 -9.75
C VAL A 17 6.76 -11.76 -9.71
N VAL A 18 5.45 -11.93 -9.87
CA VAL A 18 4.45 -10.86 -9.76
C VAL A 18 3.54 -11.15 -8.59
N TRP A 19 3.38 -10.17 -7.70
CA TRP A 19 2.44 -10.24 -6.58
C TRP A 19 1.51 -9.03 -6.58
N HIS A 20 0.20 -9.26 -6.51
CA HIS A 20 -0.80 -8.19 -6.49
C HIS A 20 -1.20 -7.84 -5.07
N VAL A 21 -1.23 -6.53 -4.78
CA VAL A 21 -1.73 -5.95 -3.54
C VAL A 21 -2.93 -5.04 -3.86
N GLN A 22 -4.09 -5.35 -3.28
CA GLN A 22 -5.32 -4.56 -3.43
C GLN A 22 -5.25 -3.31 -2.56
N THR A 23 -5.65 -2.17 -3.13
CA THR A 23 -5.67 -0.87 -2.42
C THR A 23 -7.08 -0.36 -2.14
N ALA A 24 -8.10 -1.05 -2.65
CA ALA A 24 -9.50 -0.67 -2.51
C ALA A 24 -9.91 -0.67 -1.02
N PRO A 25 -10.61 0.37 -0.55
CA PRO A 25 -10.93 0.56 0.88
C PRO A 25 -12.03 -0.37 1.40
N ASP A 26 -12.77 -1.01 0.51
CA ASP A 26 -13.71 -2.10 0.77
C ASP A 26 -13.06 -3.48 0.62
N GLY A 27 -11.73 -3.51 0.38
CA GLY A 27 -10.94 -4.72 0.36
C GLY A 27 -10.87 -5.41 1.73
N PRO A 28 -10.49 -6.70 1.75
CA PRO A 28 -10.28 -7.47 2.98
C PRO A 28 -9.12 -6.91 3.84
N SER A 29 -8.93 -7.46 5.05
CA SER A 29 -7.78 -7.16 5.93
C SER A 29 -6.44 -7.33 5.22
N ALA A 30 -5.31 -6.86 5.80
CA ALA A 30 -3.98 -6.95 5.16
C ALA A 30 -3.66 -8.31 4.51
N SER A 31 -3.99 -9.42 5.17
CA SER A 31 -3.82 -10.77 4.63
C SER A 31 -4.64 -11.07 3.37
N GLY A 32 -5.81 -10.45 3.21
CA GLY A 32 -6.62 -10.56 2.00
C GLY A 32 -6.27 -9.51 0.93
N MET A 33 -5.46 -8.49 1.25
CA MET A 33 -4.98 -7.53 0.24
C MET A 33 -4.02 -8.20 -0.74
N LEU A 34 -3.34 -9.27 -0.32
CA LEU A 34 -2.53 -10.14 -1.18
C LEU A 34 -3.44 -10.95 -2.12
N ALA A 35 -3.73 -10.43 -3.30
CA ALA A 35 -4.80 -10.93 -4.18
C ALA A 35 -4.37 -11.93 -5.25
N GLY A 36 -3.06 -12.12 -5.46
CA GLY A 36 -2.55 -13.12 -6.39
C GLY A 36 -1.04 -13.08 -6.52
N ALA A 37 -0.44 -14.23 -6.81
CA ALA A 37 0.99 -14.41 -6.98
C ALA A 37 1.28 -15.34 -8.15
N TRP A 38 2.26 -14.98 -8.99
CA TRP A 38 2.65 -15.73 -10.18
C TRP A 38 4.16 -15.74 -10.33
N ILE A 39 4.71 -16.89 -10.71
CA ILE A 39 6.07 -17.01 -11.23
C ILE A 39 5.93 -17.05 -12.75
N VAL A 40 6.46 -16.03 -13.43
CA VAL A 40 6.41 -15.87 -14.88
C VAL A 40 7.75 -16.30 -15.46
N GLY A 41 7.76 -17.35 -16.27
CA GLY A 41 8.98 -17.98 -16.75
C GLY A 41 8.72 -19.40 -17.27
N ASP A 42 9.76 -20.01 -17.82
CA ASP A 42 9.65 -21.35 -18.40
C ASP A 42 9.19 -22.38 -17.36
N GLY A 43 8.26 -23.24 -17.74
CA GLY A 43 7.63 -24.22 -16.84
C GLY A 43 6.60 -23.67 -15.83
N PHE A 44 6.35 -22.35 -15.81
CA PHE A 44 5.34 -21.72 -14.95
C PHE A 44 4.30 -20.94 -15.77
N VAL A 45 4.15 -19.63 -15.54
CA VAL A 45 3.28 -18.76 -16.32
C VAL A 45 4.03 -18.28 -17.56
N ASP A 46 3.37 -18.35 -18.72
CA ASP A 46 3.87 -17.85 -19.99
C ASP A 46 4.37 -16.39 -19.88
N PRO A 47 5.64 -16.09 -20.27
CA PRO A 47 6.19 -14.74 -20.29
C PRO A 47 5.33 -13.68 -20.96
N ASP A 48 4.56 -14.03 -21.99
CA ASP A 48 3.68 -13.09 -22.70
C ASP A 48 2.54 -12.57 -21.81
N ARG A 49 2.26 -13.23 -20.68
CA ARG A 49 1.25 -12.81 -19.70
C ARG A 49 1.69 -11.67 -18.79
N LEU A 50 2.98 -11.30 -18.77
CA LEU A 50 3.47 -10.25 -17.87
C LEU A 50 2.77 -8.90 -18.11
N GLY A 51 2.50 -8.57 -19.38
CA GLY A 51 1.76 -7.37 -19.76
C GLY A 51 0.35 -7.37 -19.15
N ASP A 52 -0.38 -8.47 -19.29
CA ASP A 52 -1.73 -8.63 -18.72
C ASP A 52 -1.74 -8.51 -17.20
N LEU A 53 -0.73 -9.09 -16.53
CA LEU A 53 -0.61 -9.04 -15.08
C LEU A 53 -0.27 -7.64 -14.54
N THR A 54 0.18 -6.71 -15.38
CA THR A 54 0.62 -5.36 -14.95
C THR A 54 -0.18 -4.21 -15.58
N ALA A 55 -1.04 -4.48 -16.56
CA ALA A 55 -1.69 -3.47 -17.41
C ALA A 55 -2.47 -2.36 -16.68
N SER A 56 -3.11 -2.67 -15.55
CA SER A 56 -3.93 -1.73 -14.76
C SER A 56 -3.37 -1.49 -13.35
N ALA A 57 -2.09 -1.78 -13.15
CA ALA A 57 -1.45 -1.73 -11.84
C ALA A 57 -0.43 -0.59 -11.75
N TYR A 58 -0.29 -0.05 -10.54
CA TYR A 58 0.95 0.63 -10.20
C TYR A 58 2.04 -0.44 -10.03
N VAL A 59 3.06 -0.40 -10.89
CA VAL A 59 4.15 -1.39 -10.86
C VAL A 59 5.21 -0.94 -9.87
N LEU A 60 5.48 -1.77 -8.87
CA LEU A 60 6.56 -1.61 -7.91
C LEU A 60 7.64 -2.65 -8.18
N ASP A 61 8.80 -2.22 -8.66
CA ASP A 61 9.95 -3.10 -8.89
C ASP A 61 10.69 -3.34 -7.57
N THR A 62 10.93 -4.59 -7.18
CA THR A 62 11.64 -4.95 -5.93
C THR A 62 13.11 -4.53 -5.91
N ALA A 63 13.68 -4.14 -7.07
CA ALA A 63 15.00 -3.52 -7.14
C ALA A 63 14.99 -2.09 -6.59
N GLN A 64 13.81 -1.48 -6.41
CA GLN A 64 13.65 -0.13 -5.89
C GLN A 64 13.24 -0.14 -4.41
N PRO A 65 13.73 0.82 -3.62
CA PRO A 65 13.29 0.95 -2.23
C PRO A 65 11.83 1.41 -2.14
N LEU A 66 11.15 1.04 -1.06
CA LEU A 66 9.78 1.47 -0.76
C LEU A 66 9.63 2.96 -0.40
N THR A 67 10.73 3.72 -0.43
CA THR A 67 10.79 5.11 0.06
C THR A 67 9.84 6.05 -0.68
N GLU A 68 9.58 5.83 -1.96
CA GLU A 68 8.66 6.67 -2.73
C GLU A 68 7.21 6.45 -2.28
N LEU A 69 6.78 5.19 -2.13
CA LEU A 69 5.45 4.85 -1.60
C LEU A 69 5.26 5.37 -0.17
N VAL A 70 6.27 5.20 0.68
CA VAL A 70 6.27 5.76 2.04
C VAL A 70 6.19 7.29 1.97
N GLY A 71 6.94 7.93 1.08
CA GLY A 71 6.90 9.37 0.88
C GLY A 71 5.51 9.89 0.49
N ALA A 72 4.86 9.23 -0.46
CA ALA A 72 3.48 9.55 -0.88
C ALA A 72 2.49 9.42 0.29
N LEU A 73 2.60 8.35 1.08
CA LEU A 73 1.79 8.16 2.30
C LEU A 73 2.04 9.28 3.33
N LEU A 74 3.30 9.62 3.60
CA LEU A 74 3.65 10.65 4.56
C LEU A 74 3.17 12.04 4.13
N ALA A 75 3.27 12.36 2.85
CA ALA A 75 2.73 13.60 2.28
C ALA A 75 1.21 13.66 2.46
N ALA A 76 0.49 12.59 2.10
CA ALA A 76 -0.96 12.53 2.27
C ALA A 76 -1.40 12.64 3.74
N VAL A 77 -0.62 12.10 4.68
CA VAL A 77 -0.86 12.26 6.13
C VAL A 77 -0.57 13.69 6.59
N ALA A 78 0.47 14.34 6.06
CA ALA A 78 0.79 15.73 6.36
C ALA A 78 -0.36 16.67 5.97
N ASP A 79 -1.02 16.42 4.84
CA ASP A 79 -2.21 17.18 4.42
C ASP A 79 -3.36 17.05 5.43
N ILE A 80 -3.61 15.85 5.97
CA ILE A 80 -4.64 15.68 7.01
C ILE A 80 -4.24 16.41 8.29
N LYS A 81 -2.95 16.35 8.68
CA LYS A 81 -2.44 17.07 9.84
C LYS A 81 -2.62 18.58 9.67
N ALA A 82 -2.36 19.12 8.48
CA ALA A 82 -2.59 20.53 8.19
C ALA A 82 -4.07 20.92 8.34
N ALA A 83 -4.99 20.08 7.84
CA ALA A 83 -6.43 20.31 8.02
C ALA A 83 -6.87 20.25 9.49
N VAL A 84 -6.27 19.35 10.30
CA VAL A 84 -6.50 19.33 11.76
C VAL A 84 -6.01 20.62 12.41
N THR A 85 -4.82 21.11 12.05
CA THR A 85 -4.28 22.36 12.58
C THR A 85 -5.20 23.54 12.28
N ALA A 86 -5.59 23.72 11.00
CA ALA A 86 -6.50 24.78 10.60
C ALA A 86 -7.85 24.71 11.34
N ALA A 87 -8.44 23.51 11.44
CA ALA A 87 -9.69 23.34 12.17
C ALA A 87 -9.57 23.65 13.67
N LYS A 88 -8.41 23.41 14.28
CA LYS A 88 -8.15 23.74 15.69
C LYS A 88 -7.88 25.22 15.93
N GLU A 89 -7.37 25.95 14.94
CA GLU A 89 -7.29 27.42 14.99
C GLU A 89 -8.69 28.03 15.03
N ASP A 90 -9.62 27.50 14.22
CA ASP A 90 -11.02 27.93 14.20
C ASP A 90 -11.79 27.47 15.46
N ASN A 91 -11.52 26.25 15.94
CA ASN A 91 -12.15 25.69 17.13
C ASN A 91 -11.15 24.91 18.02
N PRO A 92 -10.56 25.57 19.04
CA PRO A 92 -9.56 24.97 19.91
C PRO A 92 -10.03 23.76 20.73
N LYS A 93 -11.35 23.52 20.84
CA LYS A 93 -11.92 22.39 21.57
C LYS A 93 -11.91 21.08 20.79
N LEU A 94 -11.52 21.10 19.51
CA LEU A 94 -11.44 19.88 18.69
C LEU A 94 -10.31 18.97 19.16
N THR A 95 -10.62 17.69 19.32
CA THR A 95 -9.65 16.64 19.62
C THR A 95 -8.95 16.19 18.34
N ALA A 96 -7.64 16.37 18.29
CA ALA A 96 -6.80 15.85 17.21
C ALA A 96 -6.72 14.31 17.30
N PRO A 97 -6.96 13.57 16.21
CA PRO A 97 -6.69 12.14 16.18
C PRO A 97 -5.18 11.86 16.28
N VAL A 98 -4.83 10.73 16.90
CA VAL A 98 -3.47 10.21 16.92
C VAL A 98 -3.39 9.08 15.90
N TRP A 99 -2.65 9.30 14.83
CA TRP A 99 -2.42 8.30 13.79
C TRP A 99 -1.12 7.54 14.07
N ALA A 100 -1.22 6.22 14.09
CA ALA A 100 -0.05 5.36 13.95
C ALA A 100 0.39 5.44 12.48
N VAL A 101 1.38 6.29 12.22
CA VAL A 101 1.98 6.41 10.89
C VAL A 101 3.12 5.41 10.82
N PRO A 102 3.15 4.50 9.83
CA PRO A 102 4.28 3.60 9.63
C PRO A 102 5.58 4.41 9.55
N SER A 103 6.64 3.97 10.24
CA SER A 103 7.94 4.66 10.24
C SER A 103 8.65 4.63 8.89
N GLY A 104 8.11 3.89 7.92
CA GLY A 104 8.71 3.68 6.61
C GLY A 104 9.79 2.59 6.59
N THR A 105 10.17 2.05 7.75
CA THR A 105 11.10 0.93 7.87
C THR A 105 10.33 -0.36 7.99
N VAL A 106 10.33 -1.12 6.90
CA VAL A 106 9.83 -2.49 6.87
C VAL A 106 10.92 -3.39 7.43
N ASP A 107 10.59 -4.18 8.44
CA ASP A 107 11.49 -5.20 8.97
C ASP A 107 11.52 -6.40 8.01
N ALA A 108 12.29 -6.26 6.94
CA ALA A 108 12.38 -7.27 5.88
C ALA A 108 12.89 -8.62 6.39
N GLU A 109 13.77 -8.63 7.39
CA GLU A 109 14.28 -9.87 7.99
C GLU A 109 13.17 -10.62 8.73
N LYS A 110 12.42 -9.91 9.58
CA LYS A 110 11.26 -10.50 10.26
C LYS A 110 10.21 -11.02 9.28
N LEU A 111 9.98 -10.32 8.16
CA LEU A 111 9.07 -10.80 7.12
C LEU A 111 9.61 -12.09 6.49
N ARG A 112 10.89 -12.13 6.07
CA ARG A 112 11.50 -13.34 5.50
C ARG A 112 11.37 -14.56 6.41
N ASP A 113 11.57 -14.39 7.73
CA ASP A 113 11.41 -15.50 8.70
C ASP A 113 10.00 -16.12 8.69
N ALA A 114 8.98 -15.35 8.32
CA ALA A 114 7.59 -15.80 8.20
C ALA A 114 7.27 -16.42 6.84
N TYR A 115 8.12 -16.26 5.83
CA TYR A 115 7.84 -16.73 4.48
C TYR A 115 7.81 -18.26 4.37
N ARG A 116 6.77 -18.80 3.75
CA ARG A 116 6.63 -20.23 3.45
C ARG A 116 6.14 -20.37 2.02
N GLY A 117 7.04 -20.68 1.09
CA GLY A 117 6.73 -20.83 -0.33
C GLY A 117 7.97 -21.16 -1.15
N GLU A 118 7.85 -21.02 -2.47
CA GLU A 118 8.96 -21.21 -3.39
C GLU A 118 10.07 -20.18 -3.13
N PRO A 119 11.35 -20.57 -2.99
CA PRO A 119 12.43 -19.63 -2.65
C PRO A 119 12.52 -18.43 -3.59
N VAL A 120 12.23 -18.63 -4.87
CA VAL A 120 12.23 -17.55 -5.87
C VAL A 120 11.17 -16.48 -5.60
N ALA A 121 10.09 -16.78 -4.86
CA ALA A 121 9.03 -15.83 -4.57
C ALA A 121 9.18 -15.09 -3.22
N GLU A 122 10.23 -15.38 -2.44
CA GLU A 122 10.44 -14.78 -1.12
C GLU A 122 10.54 -13.25 -1.19
N ASN A 123 11.36 -12.71 -2.08
CA ASN A 123 11.60 -11.27 -2.15
C ASN A 123 10.33 -10.51 -2.57
N ALA A 124 9.62 -10.99 -3.59
CA ALA A 124 8.33 -10.44 -4.00
C ALA A 124 7.31 -10.48 -2.85
N TRP A 125 7.26 -11.58 -2.08
CA TRP A 125 6.35 -11.69 -0.94
C TRP A 125 6.68 -10.72 0.19
N VAL A 126 7.96 -10.53 0.51
CA VAL A 126 8.40 -9.56 1.53
C VAL A 126 7.95 -8.15 1.14
N TYR A 127 8.19 -7.74 -0.10
CA TYR A 127 7.76 -6.44 -0.61
C TYR A 127 6.24 -6.31 -0.65
N ALA A 128 5.51 -7.34 -1.11
CA ALA A 128 4.06 -7.32 -1.15
C ALA A 128 3.43 -7.21 0.24
N THR A 129 3.97 -7.93 1.22
CA THR A 129 3.52 -7.88 2.62
C THR A 129 3.77 -6.50 3.22
N ALA A 130 4.95 -5.95 2.97
CA ALA A 130 5.29 -4.59 3.39
C ALA A 130 4.33 -3.53 2.80
N VAL A 131 4.01 -3.63 1.52
CA VAL A 131 3.04 -2.76 0.87
C VAL A 131 1.65 -2.94 1.46
N ALA A 132 1.21 -4.17 1.74
CA ALA A 132 -0.08 -4.44 2.37
C ALA A 132 -0.18 -3.78 3.76
N GLU A 133 0.88 -3.79 4.57
CA GLU A 133 0.92 -3.07 5.85
C GLU A 133 0.77 -1.54 5.68
N LEU A 134 1.39 -0.96 4.65
CA LEU A 134 1.23 0.47 4.33
C LEU A 134 -0.22 0.79 3.93
N VAL A 135 -0.84 -0.07 3.11
CA VAL A 135 -2.23 0.09 2.66
C VAL A 135 -3.20 -0.03 3.85
N GLU A 136 -3.01 -1.00 4.73
CA GLU A 136 -3.83 -1.16 5.94
C GLU A 136 -3.70 0.04 6.90
N ALA A 137 -2.48 0.56 7.06
CA ALA A 137 -2.26 1.78 7.84
C ALA A 137 -3.01 2.97 7.23
N TRP A 138 -2.97 3.13 5.91
CA TRP A 138 -3.73 4.16 5.22
C TRP A 138 -5.25 4.02 5.41
N HIS A 139 -5.79 2.81 5.26
CA HIS A 139 -7.23 2.56 5.48
C HIS A 139 -7.64 2.89 6.91
N THR A 140 -6.80 2.58 7.90
CA THR A 140 -7.02 2.96 9.30
C THR A 140 -7.07 4.49 9.46
N ILE A 141 -6.10 5.20 8.87
CA ILE A 141 -6.02 6.67 8.90
C ILE A 141 -7.25 7.30 8.25
N GLU A 142 -7.66 6.82 7.08
CA GLU A 142 -8.86 7.31 6.37
C GLU A 142 -10.14 7.00 7.13
N GLY A 143 -10.25 5.83 7.77
CA GLY A 143 -11.36 5.50 8.65
C GLY A 143 -11.48 6.48 9.82
N GLN A 144 -10.36 6.81 10.47
CA GLN A 144 -10.33 7.82 11.53
C GLN A 144 -10.66 9.22 11.01
N ARG A 145 -10.10 9.63 9.86
CA ARG A 145 -10.38 10.92 9.22
C ARG A 145 -11.87 11.06 8.92
N ARG A 146 -12.47 10.06 8.27
CA ARG A 146 -13.90 10.04 7.93
C ARG A 146 -14.80 10.02 9.16
N SER A 147 -14.35 9.51 10.30
CA SER A 147 -15.16 9.56 11.53
C SER A 147 -15.31 10.98 12.13
N ARG A 148 -14.63 11.99 11.59
CA ARG A 148 -14.61 13.36 12.11
C ARG A 148 -15.28 14.34 11.16
N LYS A 149 -16.40 14.94 11.60
CA LYS A 149 -17.20 15.87 10.78
C LYS A 149 -16.37 17.02 10.20
N PHE A 150 -15.54 17.66 11.02
CA PHE A 150 -14.69 18.78 10.56
C PHE A 150 -13.68 18.37 9.48
N LEU A 151 -13.20 17.12 9.49
CA LEU A 151 -12.32 16.60 8.44
C LEU A 151 -13.10 16.14 7.21
N GLN A 152 -14.35 15.70 7.36
CA GLN A 152 -15.22 15.46 6.20
C GLN A 152 -15.57 16.76 5.47
N GLU A 153 -15.82 17.84 6.21
CA GLU A 153 -16.11 19.15 5.64
C GLU A 153 -14.89 19.73 4.91
N ALA A 154 -13.69 19.57 5.48
CA ALA A 154 -12.45 20.08 4.88
C ALA A 154 -11.92 19.20 3.72
N LEU A 155 -12.00 17.87 3.83
CA LEU A 155 -11.32 16.93 2.93
C LEU A 155 -12.28 15.95 2.21
N GLY A 156 -13.59 16.14 2.36
CA GLY A 156 -14.61 15.29 1.77
C GLY A 156 -14.97 14.05 2.61
N ALA A 157 -16.19 13.54 2.44
CA ALA A 157 -16.72 12.41 3.22
C ALA A 157 -16.34 11.01 2.68
N GLN A 158 -15.86 10.95 1.43
CA GLN A 158 -15.49 9.70 0.76
C GLN A 158 -14.11 9.21 1.20
N THR A 159 -13.87 7.89 1.14
CA THR A 159 -12.54 7.34 1.37
C THR A 159 -11.62 7.71 0.22
N ARG A 160 -10.45 8.24 0.52
CA ARG A 160 -9.44 8.55 -0.49
C ARG A 160 -8.67 7.28 -0.88
N PRO A 161 -8.20 7.16 -2.13
CA PRO A 161 -7.40 6.02 -2.57
C PRO A 161 -6.08 6.02 -1.81
N PHE A 162 -5.41 4.87 -1.81
CA PHE A 162 -4.04 4.79 -1.33
C PHE A 162 -3.17 5.78 -2.14
N PRO A 163 -2.38 6.64 -1.48
CA PRO A 163 -1.55 7.62 -2.17
C PRO A 163 -0.39 6.91 -2.88
N LEU A 164 -0.35 7.06 -4.21
CA LEU A 164 0.75 6.57 -5.05
C LEU A 164 1.64 7.75 -5.48
N PRO A 165 2.95 7.53 -5.69
CA PRO A 165 3.88 8.51 -6.26
C PRO A 165 3.48 9.04 -7.63
#